data_AF-A0A1I4QM49-F1
#
_entry.id   AF-A0A1I4QM49-F1
#
_cell.length_a   1.000
_cell.length_b   1.000
_cell.length_c   1.000
_cell.angle_alpha   90.00
_cell.angle_beta   90.00
_cell.angle_gamma   90.00
#
_symmetry.space_group_name_H-M   'P 1'
#
loop_
_entity.id
_entity.type
_entity.pdbx_description
1 polymer ?
#
loop_
_entity_poly.entity_id
_entity_poly.type
_entity_poly.pdbx_seq_one_letter_code
_entity_poly.pdbx_strand_id
1 'polypeptide(L)' 'MTPAALKQLENDLWTAADNLRTNSDLKSSEYSTPVLGLSFLKFADNEYRQYEKKILAE' A
#
# COMPACT_ATOMS: atom_id res chain seq x y z
N MET A 1 5.35 2.42 -13.82
CA MET A 1 4.32 3.39 -13.36
C MET A 1 4.79 4.80 -13.73
N THR A 2 3.88 5.72 -14.05
CA THR A 2 4.24 7.12 -14.35
C THR A 2 4.35 7.94 -13.05
N PRO A 3 5.07 9.07 -13.04
CA PRO A 3 5.15 9.95 -11.86
C PRO A 3 3.78 10.42 -11.34
N ALA A 4 2.82 10.62 -12.25
CA ALA A 4 1.44 10.97 -11.90
C ALA A 4 0.72 9.84 -11.14
N ALA A 5 0.94 8.59 -11.54
CA ALA A 5 0.35 7.43 -10.86
C ALA A 5 0.91 7.25 -9.44
N LEU A 6 2.19 7.57 -9.22
CA LEU A 6 2.80 7.54 -7.89
C LEU A 6 2.21 8.63 -6.98
N LYS A 7 2.00 9.83 -7.52
CA LYS A 7 1.41 10.93 -6.75
C LYS A 7 -0.07 10.69 -6.40
N GLN A 8 -0.82 10.06 -7.30
CA GLN A 8 -2.19 9.62 -6.99
C GLN A 8 -2.20 8.57 -5.88
N LEU A 9 -1.29 7.58 -5.96
CA LEU A 9 -1.16 6.55 -4.93
C LEU A 9 -0.81 7.14 -3.56
N GLU A 10 0.10 8.12 -3.51
CA GLU A 10 0.44 8.84 -2.28
C GLU A 10 -0.78 9.54 -1.67
N ASN A 11 -1.58 10.24 -2.49
CA ASN A 11 -2.80 10.91 -2.05
C ASN A 11 -3.83 9.90 -1.50
N ASP A 12 -4.04 8.78 -2.20
CA ASP A 12 -5.00 7.74 -1.79
C ASP A 12 -4.60 7.11 -0.45
N LEU A 13 -3.29 6.85 -0.26
CA LEU A 13 -2.75 6.35 1.00
C LEU A 13 -2.91 7.37 2.13
N TRP A 14 -2.68 8.65 1.85
CA TRP A 14 -2.85 9.71 2.84
C TRP A 14 -4.31 9.87 3.28
N THR A 15 -5.25 9.85 2.33
CA THR A 15 -6.69 9.89 2.62
C THR A 15 -7.15 8.65 3.39
N ALA A 16 -6.65 7.45 3.06
CA ALA A 16 -6.97 6.24 3.81
C ALA A 16 -6.46 6.31 5.26
N ALA A 17 -5.23 6.78 5.46
CA ALA A 17 -4.65 6.98 6.79
C ALA A 17 -5.40 8.06 7.60
N ASP A 18 -5.81 9.16 6.96
CA ASP A 18 -6.57 10.22 7.61
C ASP A 18 -7.99 9.79 8.00
N ASN A 19 -8.64 8.98 7.16
CA ASN A 19 -9.93 8.37 7.47
C ASN A 19 -9.82 7.39 8.64
N LEU A 20 -8.76 6.57 8.70
CA LEU A 20 -8.50 5.70 9.84
C LEU A 20 -8.25 6.52 11.10
N ARG A 21 -7.43 7.57 11.03
CA ARG A 21 -7.16 8.48 12.16
C ARG A 21 -8.41 9.19 12.67
N THR A 22 -9.31 9.61 11.77
CA THR A 22 -10.49 10.42 12.13
C THR A 22 -11.66 9.56 12.58
N ASN A 23 -11.77 8.32 12.09
CA ASN A 23 -12.90 7.43 12.36
C ASN A 23 -12.54 6.21 13.22
N SER A 24 -11.34 6.16 13.80
CA SER A 24 -10.96 5.13 14.77
C SER A 24 -10.39 5.77 16.03
N ASP A 25 -10.65 5.16 17.19
CA ASP A 25 -10.04 5.53 18.46
C ASP A 25 -8.55 5.15 18.54
N LEU A 26 -7.93 4.79 17.41
CA LEU A 26 -6.55 4.33 17.33
C LEU A 26 -5.58 5.51 17.26
N LYS A 27 -4.53 5.44 18.07
CA LYS A 27 -3.39 6.35 18.00
C LYS A 27 -2.64 6.15 16.68
N SER A 28 -1.87 7.16 16.25
CA SER A 28 -1.02 7.07 15.05
C SER A 28 -0.05 5.88 15.07
N SER A 29 0.44 5.50 16.25
CA SER A 29 1.26 4.30 16.44
C SER A 29 0.53 2.98 16.19
N GLU A 30 -0.80 2.97 16.21
CA GLU A 30 -1.63 1.75 16.10
C GLU A 30 -2.13 1.52 14.67
N TYR A 31 -2.33 2.57 13.87
CA TYR A 31 -2.71 2.43 12.46
C TYR A 31 -1.53 2.54 11.47
N SER A 32 -0.39 3.11 11.86
CA SER A 32 0.78 3.25 10.97
C SER A 32 1.34 1.90 10.50
N THR A 33 1.49 0.93 11.41
CA THR A 33 1.96 -0.42 11.08
C THR A 33 1.06 -1.16 10.08
N PRO A 34 -0.27 -1.26 10.27
CA PRO A 34 -1.12 -1.94 9.30
C PRO A 34 -1.19 -1.22 7.94
N VAL A 35 -1.15 0.12 7.89
CA VAL A 35 -1.10 0.88 6.63
C VAL A 35 0.20 0.61 5.85
N LEU A 36 1.34 0.59 6.55
CA LEU A 36 2.63 0.23 5.96
C LEU A 36 2.65 -1.24 5.50
N GLY A 37 2.06 -2.14 6.28
CA GLY A 37 1.90 -3.55 5.93
C GLY A 37 1.09 -3.76 4.65
N LEU A 38 -0.04 -3.06 4.51
CA LEU A 38 -0.87 -3.11 3.29
C LEU A 38 -0.14 -2.54 2.07
N SER A 39 0.58 -1.43 2.24
CA SER A 39 1.41 -0.84 1.18
C SER A 39 2.50 -1.81 0.71
N PHE A 40 3.17 -2.46 1.67
CA PHE A 40 4.18 -3.48 1.39
C PHE A 40 3.58 -4.69 0.67
N LEU A 41 2.44 -5.21 1.11
CA LEU A 41 1.76 -6.34 0.45
C LEU A 41 1.37 -5.98 -0.99
N LYS A 42 0.89 -4.75 -1.24
CA LYS A 42 0.58 -4.32 -2.61
C LYS A 42 1.82 -4.21 -3.48
N PHE A 43 2.92 -3.70 -2.94
CA PHE A 43 4.21 -3.68 -3.63
C PHE A 43 4.69 -5.10 -3.97
N ALA A 44 4.66 -6.01 -2.99
CA ALA A 44 5.06 -7.41 -3.19
C ALA A 44 4.18 -8.13 -4.22
N ASP A 45 2.86 -7.90 -4.21
CA ASP A 45 1.93 -8.41 -5.23
C ASP A 45 2.27 -7.87 -6.63
N ASN A 46 2.57 -6.58 -6.75
CA ASN A 46 2.94 -5.98 -8.03
C ASN A 46 4.27 -6.54 -8.56
N GLU A 47 5.27 -6.74 -7.71
CA GLU A 47 6.55 -7.36 -8.09
C GLU A 47 6.34 -8.82 -8.47
N TYR A 48 5.62 -9.60 -7.66
CA TYR A 48 5.32 -10.99 -7.96
C TYR A 48 4.63 -11.14 -9.33
N ARG A 49 3.59 -10.34 -9.61
CA ARG A 49 2.86 -10.38 -10.90
C ARG A 49 3.74 -10.09 -12.12
N GLN A 50 4.79 -9.28 -11.97
CA GLN A 50 5.73 -9.01 -13.05
C GLN A 50 6.56 -10.26 -13.42
N TYR A 51 6.83 -11.12 -12.44
CA TYR A 51 7.67 -12.31 -12.61
C TYR A 51 6.90 -13.63 -12.51
N GLU A 52 5.59 -13.58 -12.27
CA GLU A 52 4.72 -14.73 -12.01
C GLU A 52 4.89 -15.84 -13.05
N LYS A 53 4.91 -15.50 -14.34
CA LYS A 53 5.11 -16.48 -15.42
C LYS A 53 6.48 -17.18 -15.38
N LYS A 54 7.53 -16.49 -14.94
CA LYS A 54 8.87 -17.07 -14.80
C LYS A 54 8.94 -17.95 -13.56
N ILE A 55 8.36 -17.48 -12.44
CA ILE A 55 8.30 -18.21 -11.18
C ILE A 55 7.53 -19.52 -11.34
N LEU A 56 6.40 -19.51 -12.06
CA LEU A 56 5.59 -20.70 -12.31
C LEU A 56 6.19 -21.66 -13.35
N ALA A 57 7.26 -21.25 -14.04
CA ALA A 57 7.96 -22.07 -15.02
C ALA A 57 9.22 -22.75 -14.46
N GLU A 58 9.60 -22.46 -13.20
CA GLU A 58 10.54 -23.25 -12.39
C GLU A 58 9.86 -24.47 -11.76
#